data_AF-A0A1C3NYK4-F1
#
_entry.id   AF-A0A1C3NYK4-F1
#
_cell.length_a   1.000
_cell.length_b   1.000
_cell.length_c   1.000
_cell.angle_alpha   90.00
_cell.angle_beta   90.00
_cell.angle_gamma   90.00
#
_symmetry.space_group_name_H-M   'P 1'
#
loop_
_entity.id
_entity.type
_entity.pdbx_description
1 polymer ?
#
loop_
_entity_poly.entity_id
_entity_poly.type
_entity_poly.pdbx_seq_one_letter_code
_entity_poly.pdbx_strand_id
1 'polypeptide(L)'
;MTAFAQLTLADQVGRHLRHAISATQWRAREAALCAAARHLADATNRLGLAEPVDPAPRRFHARDIQVLGAERLTRALTDAISDPQLRALLARLGHRPDGPLGHLPGAIDQAVDSVEVLTQPNRRRDYAPVLGLRA
;
A
#
# COMPACT_ATOMS: atom_id res chain seq x y z
N MET A 1 -17.00 17.02 -4.12
CA MET A 1 -16.80 15.67 -3.55
C MET A 1 -15.40 15.18 -3.91
N THR A 2 -14.70 14.52 -3.00
CA THR A 2 -13.40 13.92 -3.29
C THR A 2 -13.57 12.51 -3.88
N ALA A 3 -12.58 12.01 -4.63
CA ALA A 3 -12.60 10.62 -5.12
C ALA A 3 -12.68 9.59 -3.96
N PHE A 4 -12.02 9.88 -2.84
CA PHE A 4 -12.10 9.02 -1.64
C PHE A 4 -13.53 8.87 -1.11
N ALA A 5 -14.34 9.94 -1.16
CA ALA A 5 -15.72 9.90 -0.67
C ALA A 5 -16.65 9.01 -1.51
N GLN A 6 -16.21 8.55 -2.69
CA GLN A 6 -16.99 7.67 -3.56
C GLN A 6 -16.72 6.18 -3.27
N LEU A 7 -15.78 5.85 -2.39
CA LEU A 7 -15.46 4.46 -2.05
C LEU A 7 -16.56 3.86 -1.15
N THR A 8 -16.89 2.58 -1.33
CA THR A 8 -17.84 1.85 -0.47
C THR A 8 -17.44 1.85 1.01
N LEU A 9 -16.14 1.95 1.29
CA LEU A 9 -15.56 1.98 2.64
C LEU A 9 -15.34 3.39 3.18
N ALA A 10 -15.70 4.44 2.42
CA ALA A 10 -15.35 5.83 2.72
C ALA A 10 -15.86 6.27 4.10
N ASP A 11 -17.08 5.90 4.48
CA ASP A 11 -17.62 6.28 5.78
C ASP A 11 -16.95 5.55 6.94
N GLN A 12 -16.70 4.24 6.76
CA GLN A 12 -16.11 3.38 7.78
C GLN A 12 -14.65 3.77 8.09
N VAL A 13 -13.88 4.08 7.06
CA VAL A 13 -12.47 4.50 7.19
C VAL A 13 -12.41 6.00 7.48
N GLY A 14 -13.24 6.80 6.82
CA GLY A 14 -13.23 8.26 6.89
C GLY A 14 -13.53 8.81 8.27
N ARG A 15 -14.39 8.17 9.09
CA ARG A 15 -14.62 8.58 10.48
C ARG A 15 -13.32 8.56 11.30
N HIS A 16 -12.50 7.54 11.10
CA HIS A 16 -11.23 7.36 11.80
C HIS A 16 -10.19 8.33 11.27
N LEU A 17 -10.13 8.56 9.95
CA LEU A 17 -9.23 9.55 9.36
C LEU A 17 -9.56 10.98 9.82
N ARG A 18 -10.85 11.34 9.90
CA ARG A 18 -11.28 12.63 10.46
C ARG A 18 -10.82 12.80 11.90
N HIS A 19 -11.03 11.78 12.74
CA HIS A 19 -10.55 11.79 14.12
C HIS A 19 -9.02 11.92 14.19
N ALA A 20 -8.29 11.18 13.35
CA ALA A 20 -6.84 11.24 13.29
C ALA A 20 -6.37 12.65 12.94
N ILE A 21 -7.02 13.37 12.03
CA ILE A 21 -6.65 14.75 11.68
C ILE A 21 -6.96 15.71 12.82
N SER A 22 -8.15 15.61 13.44
CA SER A 22 -8.59 16.52 14.50
C SER A 22 -7.97 16.26 15.88
N ALA A 23 -7.37 15.09 16.10
CA ALA A 23 -6.78 14.73 17.39
C ALA A 23 -5.68 15.72 17.81
N THR A 24 -5.72 16.16 19.05
CA THR A 24 -4.69 17.05 19.63
C THR A 24 -3.56 16.26 20.30
N GLN A 25 -3.83 15.01 20.70
CA GLN A 25 -2.86 14.11 21.33
C GLN A 25 -2.41 13.02 20.38
N TRP A 26 -1.12 12.73 20.38
CA TRP A 26 -0.54 11.78 19.43
C TRP A 26 -1.04 10.34 19.62
N ARG A 27 -1.36 9.92 20.87
CA ARG A 27 -1.95 8.59 21.15
C ARG A 27 -3.36 8.44 20.58
N ALA A 28 -4.17 9.49 20.65
CA ALA A 28 -5.50 9.48 20.03
C ALA A 28 -5.39 9.43 18.50
N ARG A 29 -4.42 10.16 17.93
CA ARG A 29 -4.10 10.10 16.50
C ARG A 29 -3.66 8.69 16.08
N GLU A 30 -2.74 8.08 16.82
CA GLU A 30 -2.30 6.70 16.61
C GLU A 30 -3.46 5.71 16.63
N ALA A 31 -4.31 5.75 17.66
CA ALA A 31 -5.44 4.84 17.80
C ALA A 31 -6.40 4.95 16.60
N ALA A 32 -6.69 6.17 16.14
CA ALA A 32 -7.54 6.39 14.99
C ALA A 32 -6.90 5.92 13.67
N LEU A 33 -5.60 6.16 13.46
CA LEU A 33 -4.88 5.63 12.30
C LEU A 33 -4.85 4.10 12.30
N CYS A 34 -4.61 3.48 13.45
CA CYS A 34 -4.64 2.03 13.61
C CYS A 34 -6.03 1.44 13.32
N ALA A 35 -7.10 2.10 13.77
CA ALA A 35 -8.47 1.67 13.48
C ALA A 35 -8.81 1.79 11.98
N ALA A 36 -8.40 2.89 11.33
CA ALA A 36 -8.52 3.05 9.88
C ALA A 36 -7.78 1.94 9.12
N ALA A 37 -6.52 1.69 9.49
CA ALA A 37 -5.67 0.69 8.85
C ALA A 37 -6.21 -0.74 9.04
N ARG A 38 -6.75 -1.07 10.22
CA ARG A 38 -7.43 -2.35 10.47
C ARG A 38 -8.63 -2.56 9.54
N HIS A 39 -9.48 -1.55 9.37
CA HIS A 39 -10.62 -1.66 8.44
C HIS A 39 -10.17 -1.88 6.99
N LEU A 40 -9.07 -1.26 6.58
CA LEU A 40 -8.49 -1.49 5.26
C LEU A 40 -7.93 -2.92 5.14
N ALA A 41 -7.25 -3.43 6.16
CA ALA A 41 -6.75 -4.80 6.17
C ALA A 41 -7.89 -5.83 6.11
N ASP A 42 -8.95 -5.63 6.89
CA ASP A 42 -10.15 -6.47 6.84
C ASP A 42 -10.80 -6.42 5.44
N ALA A 43 -10.85 -5.24 4.82
CA ALA A 43 -11.34 -5.09 3.46
C ALA A 43 -10.47 -5.81 2.43
N THR A 44 -9.15 -5.72 2.55
CA THR A 44 -8.21 -6.44 1.70
C THR A 44 -8.37 -7.95 1.83
N ASN A 45 -8.47 -8.47 3.06
CA ASN A 45 -8.71 -9.90 3.28
C ASN A 45 -10.01 -10.40 2.63
N ARG A 46 -11.08 -9.58 2.67
CA ARG A 46 -12.37 -9.91 2.03
C ARG A 46 -12.31 -10.02 0.51
N LEU A 47 -11.27 -9.50 -0.15
CA LEU A 47 -11.09 -9.67 -1.58
C LEU A 47 -10.73 -11.12 -1.96
N GLY A 48 -10.28 -11.94 -1.00
CA GLY A 48 -9.94 -13.35 -1.24
C GLY A 48 -8.76 -13.54 -2.20
N LEU A 49 -7.88 -12.54 -2.33
CA LEU A 49 -6.75 -12.56 -3.25
C LEU A 49 -5.53 -13.34 -2.72
N ALA A 50 -5.46 -13.55 -1.41
CA ALA A 50 -4.39 -14.27 -0.72
C ALA A 50 -4.95 -14.87 0.58
N GLU A 51 -4.17 -15.72 1.24
CA GLU A 51 -4.49 -16.19 2.59
C GLU A 51 -4.72 -15.01 3.56
N PRO A 52 -5.76 -15.05 4.42
CA PRO A 52 -6.06 -13.94 5.30
C PRO A 52 -4.89 -13.57 6.22
N VAL A 53 -4.55 -12.28 6.23
CA VAL A 53 -3.49 -11.74 7.09
C VAL A 53 -4.12 -11.14 8.34
N ASP A 54 -3.60 -11.47 9.53
CA ASP A 54 -4.07 -10.87 10.78
C ASP A 54 -4.11 -9.32 10.70
N PRO A 55 -5.30 -8.70 10.84
CA PRO A 55 -5.54 -7.28 10.63
C PRO A 55 -5.20 -6.42 11.87
N ALA A 56 -4.81 -7.05 12.99
CA ALA A 56 -4.52 -6.34 14.22
C ALA A 56 -3.25 -5.47 14.08
N PRO A 57 -3.30 -4.19 14.51
CA PRO A 57 -2.12 -3.38 14.73
C PRO A 57 -1.16 -4.06 15.72
N ARG A 58 0.13 -3.81 15.53
CA ARG A 58 1.23 -4.37 16.30
C ARG A 58 2.29 -3.32 16.57
N ARG A 59 3.12 -3.58 17.58
CA ARG A 59 4.19 -2.66 17.97
C ARG A 59 5.21 -2.50 16.84
N PHE A 60 5.60 -1.26 16.56
CA PHE A 60 6.63 -0.99 15.56
C PHE A 60 8.03 -1.24 16.14
N HIS A 61 8.56 -2.44 15.93
CA HIS A 61 9.79 -2.91 16.57
C HIS A 61 9.74 -2.66 18.09
N ALA A 62 10.82 -2.09 18.67
CA ALA A 62 10.88 -1.72 20.08
C ALA A 62 10.20 -0.37 20.39
N ARG A 63 9.71 0.38 19.38
CA ARG A 63 9.10 1.71 19.61
C ARG A 63 7.77 1.57 20.31
N ASP A 64 7.42 2.53 21.15
CA ASP A 64 6.14 2.59 21.85
C ASP A 64 5.06 3.23 20.96
N ILE A 65 4.92 2.66 19.75
CA ILE A 65 3.88 3.02 18.80
C ILE A 65 3.33 1.76 18.13
N GLN A 66 2.10 1.83 17.64
CA GLN A 66 1.42 0.76 16.92
C GLN A 66 1.31 1.09 15.43
N VAL A 67 1.49 0.07 14.60
CA VAL A 67 1.28 0.13 13.15
C VAL A 67 0.55 -1.11 12.66
N LEU A 68 -0.06 -1.06 11.48
CA LEU A 68 -0.65 -2.25 10.87
C LEU A 68 0.39 -3.34 10.55
N GLY A 69 1.62 -2.94 10.20
CA GLY A 69 2.60 -3.84 9.58
C GLY A 69 2.13 -4.24 8.17
N ALA A 70 1.75 -3.24 7.36
CA ALA A 70 1.12 -3.42 6.05
C ALA A 70 1.98 -4.24 5.06
N GLU A 71 3.30 -4.25 5.27
CA GLU A 71 4.27 -5.11 4.59
C GLU A 71 3.86 -6.60 4.55
N ARG A 72 3.15 -7.08 5.57
CA ARG A 72 2.64 -8.47 5.65
C ARG A 72 1.54 -8.72 4.62
N LEU A 73 0.64 -7.75 4.42
CA LEU A 73 -0.40 -7.82 3.40
C LEU A 73 0.22 -7.74 2.02
N THR A 74 1.15 -6.80 1.80
CA THR A 74 1.85 -6.67 0.53
C THR A 74 2.61 -7.95 0.18
N ARG A 75 3.28 -8.59 1.14
CA ARG A 75 3.94 -9.89 0.94
C ARG A 75 2.92 -10.95 0.51
N ALA A 76 1.86 -11.17 1.31
CA ALA A 76 0.85 -12.17 1.00
C ALA A 76 0.21 -11.98 -0.39
N LEU A 77 -0.14 -10.74 -0.74
CA LEU A 77 -0.70 -10.42 -2.06
C LEU A 77 0.30 -10.62 -3.20
N THR A 78 1.57 -10.26 -3.00
CA THR A 78 2.59 -10.45 -4.03
C THR A 78 2.91 -11.93 -4.22
N ASP A 79 2.95 -12.70 -3.14
CA ASP A 79 3.16 -14.14 -3.15
C ASP A 79 2.01 -14.89 -3.80
N ALA A 80 0.79 -14.36 -3.75
CA ALA A 80 -0.37 -14.96 -4.41
C ALA A 80 -0.43 -14.75 -5.94
N ILE A 81 0.40 -13.87 -6.52
CA ILE A 81 0.41 -13.64 -7.97
C ILE A 81 0.92 -14.91 -8.68
N SER A 82 0.12 -15.60 -9.48
CA SER A 82 0.59 -16.78 -10.23
C SER A 82 0.90 -16.48 -11.70
N ASP A 83 0.42 -15.34 -12.22
CA ASP A 83 0.56 -14.99 -13.63
C ASP A 83 2.04 -14.85 -14.04
N PRO A 84 2.51 -15.60 -15.05
CA PRO A 84 3.92 -15.60 -15.45
C PRO A 84 4.42 -14.24 -15.96
N GLN A 85 3.56 -13.46 -16.65
CA GLN A 85 3.95 -12.15 -17.18
C GLN A 85 4.10 -11.14 -16.05
N LEU A 86 3.18 -11.14 -15.09
CA LEU A 86 3.29 -10.32 -13.88
C LEU A 86 4.49 -10.73 -13.04
N ARG A 87 4.78 -12.01 -12.89
CA ARG A 87 6.00 -12.48 -12.19
C ARG A 87 7.28 -12.02 -12.87
N ALA A 88 7.35 -12.10 -14.19
CA ALA A 88 8.49 -11.60 -14.96
C ALA A 88 8.66 -10.08 -14.80
N LEU A 89 7.56 -9.32 -14.78
CA LEU A 89 7.59 -7.89 -14.49
C LEU A 89 8.14 -7.60 -13.10
N LEU A 90 7.63 -8.28 -12.07
CA LEU A 90 8.07 -8.09 -10.69
C LEU A 90 9.56 -8.38 -10.52
N ALA A 91 10.05 -9.49 -11.07
CA ALA A 91 11.46 -9.84 -11.03
C ALA A 91 12.33 -8.74 -11.67
N ARG A 92 11.88 -8.20 -12.81
CA ARG A 92 12.59 -7.14 -13.53
C ARG A 92 12.59 -5.81 -12.79
N LEU A 93 11.53 -5.52 -12.04
CA LEU A 93 11.46 -4.34 -11.19
C LEU A 93 12.19 -4.53 -9.84
N GLY A 94 12.91 -5.66 -9.66
CA GLY A 94 13.73 -5.90 -8.48
C GLY A 94 12.99 -6.48 -7.28
N HIS A 95 11.78 -7.02 -7.48
CA HIS A 95 11.09 -7.75 -6.41
C HIS A 95 11.94 -8.94 -5.97
N ARG A 96 12.29 -8.96 -4.68
CA ARG A 96 13.04 -10.04 -4.03
C ARG A 96 12.26 -10.54 -2.82
N PRO A 97 11.64 -11.73 -2.88
CA PRO A 97 10.86 -12.28 -1.75
C PRO A 97 11.63 -12.29 -0.42
N ASP A 98 12.94 -12.51 -0.51
CA ASP A 98 13.86 -12.60 0.64
C ASP A 98 14.80 -11.38 0.78
N GLY A 99 14.58 -10.32 0.00
CA GLY A 99 15.43 -9.13 0.01
C GLY A 99 15.06 -8.09 1.08
N PRO A 100 15.98 -7.16 1.43
CA PRO A 100 15.71 -6.09 2.41
C PRO A 100 14.62 -5.11 1.96
N LEU A 101 14.34 -5.05 0.65
CA LEU A 101 13.28 -4.27 0.01
C LEU A 101 12.16 -5.18 -0.49
N GLY A 102 11.82 -6.25 0.26
CA GLY A 102 10.98 -7.39 -0.17
C GLY A 102 9.51 -7.12 -0.55
N HIS A 103 9.22 -5.94 -1.06
CA HIS A 103 7.90 -5.44 -1.39
C HIS A 103 7.91 -4.86 -2.79
N LEU A 104 6.77 -4.98 -3.46
CA LEU A 104 6.51 -4.41 -4.79
C LEU A 104 7.21 -3.04 -4.96
N PRO A 105 7.94 -2.82 -6.05
CA PRO A 105 8.47 -1.51 -6.41
C PRO A 105 7.28 -0.58 -6.61
N GLY A 106 6.99 0.19 -5.56
CA GLY A 106 5.84 1.04 -5.47
C GLY A 106 6.15 2.37 -6.13
N ALA A 107 5.79 2.46 -7.41
CA ALA A 107 5.76 3.66 -8.25
C ALA A 107 6.99 3.93 -9.14
N ILE A 108 6.77 4.85 -10.09
CA ILE A 108 7.73 5.18 -11.16
C ILE A 108 8.97 5.90 -10.63
N ASP A 109 8.93 6.40 -9.40
CA ASP A 109 10.05 6.96 -8.63
C ASP A 109 11.20 5.97 -8.48
N GLN A 110 10.89 4.66 -8.43
CA GLN A 110 11.90 3.61 -8.35
C GLN A 110 12.69 3.40 -9.65
N ALA A 111 12.17 3.87 -10.79
CA ALA A 111 12.86 3.83 -12.07
C ALA A 111 13.40 5.20 -12.49
N VAL A 112 12.72 6.27 -12.07
CA VAL A 112 13.03 7.64 -12.45
C VAL A 112 12.68 8.57 -11.29
N ASP A 113 13.70 9.15 -10.66
CA ASP A 113 13.53 10.25 -9.69
C ASP A 113 13.41 11.60 -10.43
N SER A 114 12.38 11.70 -11.28
CA SER A 114 12.05 12.91 -12.03
C SER A 114 10.66 13.38 -11.67
N VAL A 115 10.61 14.54 -11.00
CA VAL A 115 9.36 15.21 -10.59
C VAL A 115 8.42 15.39 -11.77
N GLU A 116 8.93 15.66 -12.98
CA GLU A 116 8.09 15.81 -14.18
C GLU A 116 7.38 14.52 -14.57
N VAL A 117 8.05 13.36 -14.45
CA VAL A 117 7.46 12.05 -14.73
C VAL A 117 6.46 11.64 -13.65
N LEU A 118 6.73 12.02 -12.40
CA LEU A 118 5.89 11.71 -11.24
C LEU A 118 4.58 12.53 -11.19
N THR A 119 4.57 13.72 -11.78
CA THR A 119 3.45 14.67 -11.69
C THR A 119 2.63 14.81 -12.96
N GLN A 120 3.12 14.33 -14.12
CA GLN A 120 2.42 14.43 -15.40
C GLN A 120 1.97 13.05 -15.92
N PRO A 121 0.66 12.73 -15.88
CA PRO A 121 0.13 11.42 -16.27
C PRO A 121 0.51 10.95 -17.69
N ASN A 122 0.62 11.88 -18.65
CA ASN A 122 1.04 11.55 -20.02
C ASN A 122 2.50 11.10 -20.06
N ARG A 123 3.41 11.84 -19.42
CA ARG A 123 4.83 11.48 -19.33
C ARG A 123 5.06 10.18 -18.58
N ARG A 124 4.25 9.87 -17.56
CA ARG A 124 4.29 8.57 -16.86
C ARG A 124 4.07 7.39 -17.81
N ARG A 125 3.17 7.52 -18.80
CA ARG A 125 2.89 6.46 -19.78
C ARG A 125 4.01 6.34 -20.81
N ASP A 126 4.59 7.44 -21.24
CA ASP A 126 5.73 7.45 -22.18
C ASP A 126 6.96 6.74 -21.62
N TYR A 127 7.09 6.65 -20.29
CA TYR A 127 8.16 5.93 -19.60
C TYR A 127 7.86 4.44 -19.34
N ALA A 128 6.67 3.93 -19.70
CA ALA A 128 6.34 2.52 -19.60
C ALA A 128 7.38 1.57 -20.26
N PRO A 129 7.99 1.92 -21.42
CA PRO A 129 9.04 1.10 -22.02
C PRO A 129 10.35 1.03 -21.21
N VAL A 130 10.69 2.04 -20.40
CA VAL A 130 11.85 1.96 -19.47
C VAL A 130 11.57 0.93 -18.38
N LEU A 131 10.31 0.86 -17.96
CA LEU A 131 9.79 -0.22 -17.13
C LEU A 131 9.48 -1.48 -17.95
N GLY A 132 9.91 -1.59 -19.21
CA GLY A 132 9.68 -2.70 -20.17
C GLY A 132 8.25 -3.19 -20.28
N LEU A 133 7.30 -2.31 -19.96
CA LEU A 133 5.89 -2.46 -20.25
C LEU A 133 5.69 -1.98 -21.70
N ARG A 134 4.92 -2.73 -22.48
CA ARG A 134 4.48 -2.21 -23.79
C ARG A 134 3.35 -1.21 -23.52
N ALA A 135 3.47 -0.03 -24.14
CA ALA A 135 2.44 1.01 -24.08
C ALA A 135 1.12 0.55 -24.72
#